data_AF-A0A3D4DUW4-F1
#
_entry.id   AF-A0A3D4DUW4-F1
#
_cell.length_a   1.000
_cell.length_b   1.000
_cell.length_c   1.000
_cell.angle_alpha   90.00
_cell.angle_beta   90.00
_cell.angle_gamma   90.00
#
_symmetry.space_group_name_H-M   'P 1'
#
loop_
_entity.id
_entity.type
_entity.pdbx_description
1 polymer ?
#
loop_
_entity_poly.entity_id
_entity_poly.type
_entity_poly.pdbx_seq_one_letter_code
_entity_poly.pdbx_strand_id
1 'polypeptide(L)' 'MSALSMGLSFLPALHVRSEVSPETGDVAVLTFRKDRFTRSVGLVWRRRSAHGAVIETIAEVVRPIALERFNGLVTME' A
#
# COMPACT_ATOMS: atom_id res chain seq x y z
N MET A 1 -19.82 0.22 -1.11
CA MET A 1 -20.45 0.07 -2.45
C MET A 1 -20.32 -1.35 -2.97
N SER A 2 -19.10 -1.90 -3.11
CA SER A 2 -18.93 -3.26 -3.68
C SER A 2 -19.56 -4.38 -2.86
N ALA A 3 -19.42 -4.39 -1.53
CA ALA A 3 -20.11 -5.34 -0.64
C ALA A 3 -21.64 -5.26 -0.72
N LEU A 4 -22.18 -4.09 -1.10
CA LEU A 4 -23.63 -3.85 -1.21
C LEU A 4 -24.15 -4.12 -2.63
N SER A 5 -23.38 -4.80 -3.48
CA SER A 5 -23.73 -5.09 -4.88
C SER A 5 -24.01 -3.83 -5.74
N MET A 6 -23.42 -2.68 -5.38
CA MET A 6 -23.60 -1.42 -6.11
C MET A 6 -22.51 -1.18 -7.18
N GLY A 7 -21.72 -2.21 -7.51
CA GLY A 7 -20.69 -2.17 -8.55
C GLY A 7 -19.31 -2.63 -8.08
N LEU A 8 -18.31 -2.37 -8.92
CA LEU A 8 -16.93 -2.80 -8.72
C LEU A 8 -16.05 -1.62 -8.30
N SER A 9 -15.05 -1.87 -7.48
CA SER A 9 -14.10 -0.86 -7.02
C SER A 9 -12.69 -1.26 -7.41
N PHE A 10 -11.88 -0.29 -7.83
CA PHE A 10 -10.45 -0.47 -8.07
C PHE A 10 -9.68 0.22 -6.96
N LEU A 11 -8.96 -0.56 -6.14
CA LEU A 11 -8.33 -0.08 -4.90
C LEU A 11 -6.85 -0.46 -4.86
N PRO A 12 -5.98 0.34 -4.23
CA PRO A 12 -4.59 -0.04 -3.98
C PRO A 12 -4.50 -1.32 -3.14
N ALA A 13 -3.56 -2.22 -3.48
CA ALA A 13 -3.44 -3.52 -2.83
C ALA A 13 -3.22 -3.44 -1.31
N LEU A 14 -2.49 -2.43 -0.83
CA LEU A 14 -2.31 -2.19 0.61
C LEU A 14 -3.62 -1.85 1.33
N HIS A 15 -4.53 -1.13 0.67
CA HIS A 15 -5.83 -0.79 1.25
C HIS A 15 -6.73 -2.03 1.30
N VAL A 16 -6.74 -2.84 0.23
CA VAL A 16 -7.46 -4.12 0.21
C VAL A 16 -6.97 -5.02 1.35
N ARG A 17 -5.65 -5.15 1.54
CA ARG A 17 -5.08 -5.96 2.63
C ARG A 17 -5.45 -5.45 4.03
N SER A 18 -5.61 -4.13 4.22
CA SER A 18 -5.94 -3.53 5.51
C SER A 18 -7.42 -3.68 5.85
N GLU A 19 -8.31 -3.44 4.88
CA GLU A 19 -9.74 -3.26 5.13
C GLU A 19 -10.61 -4.45 4.69
N VAL A 20 -10.12 -5.28 3.77
CA VAL A 20 -10.88 -6.44 3.28
C VAL A 20 -10.39 -7.68 4.01
N SER A 21 -11.13 -8.08 5.04
CA SER A 21 -10.92 -9.36 5.70
C SER A 21 -11.40 -10.50 4.80
N PRO A 22 -10.55 -11.50 4.49
CA PRO A 22 -10.99 -12.69 3.75
C PRO A 22 -12.09 -13.46 4.47
N GLU A 23 -12.17 -13.33 5.80
CA GLU A 23 -13.07 -14.11 6.65
C GLU A 23 -14.52 -13.62 6.60
N THR A 24 -14.74 -12.35 6.24
CA THR A 24 -16.09 -11.78 6.19
C THR A 24 -16.86 -12.27 4.96
N GLY A 25 -16.17 -12.52 3.84
CA GLY A 25 -16.79 -13.09 2.63
C GLY A 25 -17.69 -12.15 1.82
N ASP A 26 -17.82 -10.88 2.22
CA ASP A 26 -18.71 -9.90 1.58
C ASP A 26 -18.28 -9.48 0.17
N VAL A 27 -16.99 -9.62 -0.15
CA VAL A 27 -16.42 -9.27 -1.46
C VAL A 27 -15.35 -10.27 -1.89
N ALA A 28 -15.25 -10.49 -3.21
CA ALA A 28 -14.14 -11.22 -3.80
C ALA A 28 -13.04 -10.25 -4.26
N VAL A 29 -11.79 -10.56 -3.94
CA VAL A 29 -10.61 -9.81 -4.43
C VAL A 29 -10.11 -10.48 -5.71
N LEU A 30 -10.05 -9.72 -6.80
CA LEU A 30 -9.59 -10.19 -8.12
C LEU A 30 -8.25 -9.54 -8.47
N THR A 31 -7.39 -10.27 -9.20
CA THR A 31 -6.16 -9.70 -9.77
C THR A 31 -6.49 -8.84 -10.98
N PHE A 32 -5.74 -7.74 -11.16
CA PHE A 32 -5.93 -6.83 -12.28
C PHE A 32 -4.66 -6.71 -13.11
N ARG A 33 -4.76 -6.98 -14.42
CA ARG A 33 -3.64 -6.91 -15.38
C ARG A 33 -2.37 -7.67 -14.94
N LYS A 34 -2.54 -8.81 -14.25
CA LYS A 34 -1.45 -9.64 -13.71
C LYS A 34 -0.51 -8.86 -12.80
N ASP A 35 -1.08 -7.98 -11.97
CA ASP A 35 -0.36 -7.13 -11.00
C ASP A 35 0.69 -6.18 -11.63
N ARG A 36 0.59 -5.93 -12.94
CA ARG A 36 1.46 -4.98 -13.66
C ARG A 36 1.00 -3.54 -13.56
N PHE A 37 -0.08 -3.27 -12.83
CA PHE A 37 -0.55 -1.90 -12.60
C PHE A 37 -0.05 -1.42 -11.24
N THR A 38 0.96 -0.57 -11.26
CA THR A 38 1.64 -0.08 -10.06
C THR A 38 1.42 1.41 -9.88
N ARG A 39 1.62 1.89 -8.66
CA ARG A 39 1.74 3.32 -8.34
C ARG A 39 2.91 3.51 -7.39
N SER A 40 3.67 4.59 -7.57
CA SER A 40 4.74 4.95 -6.65
C SER A 40 4.16 5.72 -5.46
N VAL A 41 4.71 5.47 -4.27
CA VAL A 41 4.44 6.21 -3.04
C VAL A 41 5.78 6.60 -2.44
N GLY A 42 5.99 7.89 -2.21
CA GLY A 42 7.26 8.43 -1.74
C GLY A 42 7.13 9.17 -0.42
N LEU A 43 8.17 9.08 0.41
CA LEU A 43 8.39 9.98 1.52
C LEU A 43 9.15 11.20 1.01
N VAL A 44 8.55 12.39 1.12
CA VAL A 44 9.12 13.63 0.57
C VAL A 44 9.15 14.73 1.61
N TRP A 45 10.21 15.55 1.57
CA TRP A 45 10.37 16.70 2.46
C TRP A 45 11.13 17.84 1.78
N ARG A 46 11.07 19.02 2.39
CA ARG A 46 11.79 20.20 1.89
C ARG A 46 13.29 20.01 2.10
N ARG A 47 14.11 20.36 1.09
CA ARG A 47 15.58 20.29 1.14
C ARG A 47 16.22 20.93 2.38
N ARG A 48 15.62 22.00 2.91
CA ARG A 48 16.10 22.73 4.10
C ARG A 48 15.24 22.47 5.35
N SER A 49 14.59 21.31 5.44
CA SER A 49 13.87 20.93 6.65
C SER A 49 14.83 20.80 7.83
N ALA A 50 14.49 21.39 8.97
CA ALA A 50 15.24 21.19 10.22
C ALA A 50 15.17 19.73 10.72
N HIS A 51 14.19 18.96 10.25
CA HIS A 51 13.93 17.58 10.67
C HIS A 51 14.52 16.52 9.74
N GLY A 52 15.45 16.88 8.84
CA GLY A 52 16.01 15.95 7.85
C GLY A 52 16.49 14.64 8.47
N ALA A 53 17.28 14.71 9.55
CA ALA A 53 17.78 13.53 10.25
C ALA A 53 16.67 12.64 10.83
N VAL A 54 15.61 13.24 11.40
CA VAL A 54 14.47 12.49 11.94
C VAL A 54 13.69 11.78 10.82
N ILE A 55 13.53 12.45 9.67
CA ILE A 55 12.83 11.88 8.52
C ILE A 55 13.64 10.71 7.93
N GLU A 56 14.96 10.79 7.90
CA GLU A 56 15.83 9.67 7.55
C GLU A 56 15.64 8.49 8.51
N THR A 57 15.60 8.73 9.83
CA THR A 57 15.31 7.65 10.81
C THR A 57 13.94 7.02 10.58
N ILE A 58 12.91 7.82 10.22
CA ILE A 58 11.61 7.27 9.84
C ILE A 58 11.74 6.40 8.58
N ALA A 59 12.49 6.84 7.57
CA ALA A 59 12.73 6.06 6.36
C ALA A 59 13.44 4.73 6.67
N GLU A 60 14.42 4.74 7.57
CA GLU A 60 15.13 3.54 8.04
C GLU A 60 14.20 2.53 8.72
N VAL A 61 13.15 2.99 9.42
CA VAL A 61 12.13 2.11 10.02
C VAL A 61 11.12 1.61 8.98
N VAL A 62 10.71 2.48 8.04
CA VAL A 62 9.71 2.14 7.02
C VAL A 62 10.22 1.08 6.04
N ARG A 63 11.47 1.20 5.58
CA ARG A 63 12.08 0.30 4.58
C ARG A 63 12.01 -1.19 4.95
N PRO A 64 12.49 -1.64 6.12
CA PRO A 64 12.43 -3.06 6.49
C PRO A 64 10.99 -3.54 6.65
N ILE A 65 10.09 -2.71 7.21
CA ILE A 65 8.68 -3.06 7.32
C ILE A 65 8.05 -3.27 5.94
N ALA A 66 8.34 -2.38 4.98
CA ALA A 66 7.87 -2.51 3.60
C ALA A 66 8.34 -3.82 2.96
N LEU A 67 9.62 -4.17 3.11
CA LEU A 67 10.20 -5.38 2.54
C LEU A 67 9.71 -6.65 3.21
N GLU A 68 9.68 -6.69 4.54
CA GLU A 68 9.39 -7.91 5.31
C GLU A 68 7.89 -8.18 5.41
N ARG A 69 7.10 -7.16 5.74
CA ARG A 69 5.67 -7.34 6.00
C ARG A 69 4.83 -7.22 4.75
N PHE A 70 5.26 -6.46 3.76
CA PHE A 70 4.49 -6.17 2.54
C PHE A 70 5.12 -6.73 1.26
N ASN A 71 5.98 -7.75 1.40
CA ASN A 71 6.51 -8.51 0.27
C ASN A 71 5.39 -8.97 -0.67
N GLY A 72 5.64 -8.88 -1.98
CA GLY A 72 4.67 -9.22 -3.04
C GLY A 72 3.59 -8.17 -3.31
N LEU A 73 3.43 -7.15 -2.44
CA LEU A 73 2.53 -6.01 -2.66
C LEU A 73 3.27 -4.70 -2.86
N VAL A 74 4.47 -4.58 -2.29
CA VAL A 74 5.34 -3.41 -2.41
C VAL A 74 6.66 -3.84 -3.04
N THR A 75 7.13 -3.04 -4.00
CA THR A 75 8.49 -3.13 -4.54
C THR A 75 9.22 -1.84 -4.18
N MET A 76 10.44 -1.96 -3.69
CA MET A 76 11.29 -0.81 -3.39
C MET A 76 12.06 -0.42 -4.66
N GLU A 77 12.00 0.87 -5.01
CA GLU A 77 12.78 1.51 -6.08
C GLU A 77 14.02 2.23 -5.50
#